data_AF-A0AAU4NR17-F1
#
_entry.id   AF-A0AAU4NR17-F1
#
_cell.length_a   1.000
_cell.length_b   1.000
_cell.length_c   1.000
_cell.angle_alpha   90.00
_cell.angle_beta   90.00
_cell.angle_gamma   90.00
#
_symmetry.space_group_name_H-M   'P 1'
#
loop_
_entity.id
_entity.type
_entity.pdbx_description
1 polymer ?
#
loop_
_entity_poly.entity_id
_entity_poly.type
_entity_poly.pdbx_seq_one_letter_code
_entity_poly.pdbx_strand_id
1 'polypeptide(L)'
;MATWQMRAVALYMRATAKRTMASEARADRRMRRPKDSPTPPARMAGRHDIERFEVAGRPVDVVRPRDRPCVGGVDALIRDLTTAP
;
A
#
# COMPACT_ATOMS: atom_id res chain seq x y z
N MET A 1 -15.24 4.88 -27.12
CA MET A 1 -16.18 3.84 -26.63
C MET A 1 -15.48 3.05 -25.54
N ALA A 2 -16.05 2.95 -24.35
CA ALA A 2 -15.50 2.06 -23.33
C ALA A 2 -15.59 0.62 -23.85
N THR A 3 -14.45 -0.05 -23.97
CA THR A 3 -14.41 -1.46 -24.38
C THR A 3 -15.24 -2.29 -23.40
N TRP A 4 -15.76 -3.44 -23.85
CA TRP A 4 -16.49 -4.37 -22.99
C TRP A 4 -15.75 -4.68 -21.67
N GLN A 5 -14.42 -4.78 -21.75
CA GLN A 5 -13.53 -4.95 -20.59
C GLN A 5 -13.63 -3.79 -19.60
N MET A 6 -13.64 -2.54 -20.06
CA MET A 6 -13.83 -1.37 -19.20
C MET A 6 -15.22 -1.35 -18.55
N ARG A 7 -16.27 -1.80 -19.26
CA ARG A 7 -17.62 -1.92 -18.70
C ARG A 7 -17.69 -2.98 -17.61
N ALA A 8 -17.00 -4.11 -17.79
CA ALA A 8 -16.88 -5.16 -16.78
C ALA A 8 -16.13 -4.68 -15.53
N VAL A 9 -14.99 -3.98 -15.70
CA VAL A 9 -14.25 -3.37 -14.58
C VAL A 9 -15.10 -2.36 -13.84
N ALA A 10 -15.84 -1.50 -14.56
CA ALA A 10 -16.73 -0.52 -13.96
C ALA A 10 -17.84 -1.18 -13.15
N LEU A 11 -18.45 -2.26 -13.65
CA LEU A 11 -19.47 -3.03 -12.92
C LEU A 11 -18.88 -3.66 -11.66
N TYR A 12 -17.71 -4.30 -11.78
CA TYR A 12 -17.00 -4.91 -10.65
C TYR A 12 -16.71 -3.88 -9.56
N MET A 13 -16.08 -2.76 -9.91
CA MET A 13 -15.76 -1.67 -8.98
C MET A 13 -17.03 -1.08 -8.35
N ARG A 14 -18.13 -0.99 -9.11
CA ARG A 14 -19.42 -0.52 -8.59
C ARG A 14 -20.00 -1.47 -7.54
N ALA A 15 -19.90 -2.78 -7.79
CA ALA A 15 -20.40 -3.80 -6.89
C ALA A 15 -19.54 -3.92 -5.60
N THR A 16 -18.22 -3.91 -5.74
CA THR A 16 -17.29 -4.20 -4.63
C THR A 16 -16.83 -2.96 -3.88
N ALA A 17 -16.45 -1.90 -4.58
CA ALA A 17 -15.88 -0.69 -3.98
C ALA A 17 -16.94 0.38 -3.71
N LYS A 18 -17.78 0.71 -4.71
CA LYS A 18 -18.74 1.83 -4.59
C LYS A 18 -19.77 1.60 -3.49
N ARG A 19 -20.24 0.36 -3.32
CA ARG A 19 -21.21 0.02 -2.26
C ARG A 19 -20.67 0.26 -0.84
N THR A 20 -19.37 0.16 -0.63
CA THR A 20 -18.72 0.44 0.67
C THR A 20 -18.56 1.93 0.97
N MET A 21 -18.68 2.79 -0.06
CA MET A 21 -18.53 4.24 0.03
C MET A 21 -19.84 5.00 -0.28
N ALA A 22 -20.91 4.29 -0.61
CA ALA A 22 -22.16 4.88 -1.13
C ALA A 22 -22.97 5.67 -0.09
N SER A 23 -22.62 5.57 1.19
CA SER A 23 -23.28 6.31 2.26
C SER A 23 -22.24 6.78 3.28
N GLU A 24 -22.46 7.95 3.87
CA GLU A 24 -21.56 8.54 4.87
C GLU A 24 -21.25 7.57 6.00
N ALA A 25 -22.27 6.91 6.58
CA ALA A 25 -22.08 5.92 7.65
C ALA A 25 -21.20 4.71 7.25
N ARG A 26 -21.16 4.35 5.95
CA ARG A 26 -20.29 3.25 5.46
C ARG A 26 -18.88 3.74 5.16
N ALA A 27 -18.77 4.96 4.63
CA ALA A 27 -17.49 5.63 4.44
C ALA A 27 -16.79 5.85 5.78
N ASP A 28 -17.51 6.35 6.79
CA ASP A 28 -16.99 6.55 8.14
C ASP A 28 -16.55 5.22 8.78
N ARG A 29 -17.37 4.17 8.66
CA ARG A 29 -16.98 2.82 9.11
C ARG A 29 -15.72 2.30 8.41
N ARG A 30 -15.52 2.60 7.13
CA ARG A 30 -14.31 2.22 6.40
C ARG A 30 -13.11 3.04 6.86
N MET A 31 -13.27 4.34 7.09
CA MET A 31 -12.19 5.22 7.55
C MET A 31 -11.73 4.87 8.96
N ARG A 32 -12.67 4.49 9.84
CA ARG A 32 -12.38 4.04 11.20
C ARG A 32 -11.82 2.61 11.27
N ARG A 33 -11.98 1.81 10.21
CA ARG A 33 -11.43 0.46 10.19
C ARG A 33 -9.91 0.56 10.28
N PRO A 34 -9.27 -0.10 11.25
CA PRO A 34 -7.81 -0.18 11.30
C PRO A 34 -7.30 -0.67 9.95
N LYS A 35 -6.27 0.00 9.42
CA LYS A 35 -5.57 -0.51 8.24
C LYS A 35 -5.04 -1.89 8.59
N ASP A 36 -5.27 -2.86 7.70
CA ASP A 36 -4.81 -4.24 7.92
C ASP A 36 -3.28 -4.25 8.13
N SER A 37 -2.78 -5.39 8.61
CA SER A 37 -1.39 -5.59 9.06
C SER A 37 -0.36 -4.76 8.27
N PRO A 38 0.55 -4.03 8.95
CA PRO A 38 1.62 -3.31 8.28
C PRO A 38 2.60 -4.25 7.57
N THR A 39 2.60 -5.54 7.95
CA THR A 39 3.50 -6.54 7.38
C THR A 39 3.18 -6.79 5.91
N PRO A 40 4.18 -6.69 5.02
CA PRO A 40 3.99 -6.94 3.60
C PRO A 40 3.52 -8.37 3.32
N PRO A 41 2.74 -8.60 2.25
CA PRO A 41 2.28 -9.92 1.87
C PRO A 41 3.44 -10.89 1.64
N ALA A 42 3.30 -12.15 2.06
CA ALA A 42 4.34 -13.18 1.92
C ALA A 42 4.86 -13.36 0.48
N ARG A 43 4.00 -13.11 -0.52
CA ARG A 43 4.40 -13.14 -1.94
C ARG A 43 5.45 -12.09 -2.30
N MET A 44 5.53 -10.98 -1.56
CA MET A 44 6.54 -9.94 -1.78
C MET A 44 7.92 -10.39 -1.26
N ALA A 45 7.98 -11.09 -0.13
CA ALA A 45 9.23 -11.59 0.45
C ALA A 45 10.00 -12.56 -0.48
N GLY A 46 9.29 -13.20 -1.41
CA GLY A 46 9.91 -14.07 -2.42
C GLY A 46 10.59 -13.34 -3.58
N ARG A 47 10.23 -12.08 -3.87
CA ARG A 47 10.74 -11.30 -5.02
C ARG A 47 11.55 -10.07 -4.62
N HIS A 48 11.39 -9.63 -3.39
CA HIS A 48 11.93 -8.38 -2.88
C HIS A 48 12.64 -8.64 -1.56
N ASP A 49 13.67 -7.84 -1.29
CA ASP A 49 14.25 -7.77 0.03
C ASP A 49 13.44 -6.80 0.87
N ILE A 50 13.13 -7.22 2.09
CA ILE A 50 12.24 -6.50 2.98
C ILE A 50 13.04 -6.21 4.25
N GLU A 51 13.30 -4.94 4.50
CA GLU A 51 13.97 -4.46 5.70
C GLU A 51 12.98 -3.69 6.56
N ARG A 52 12.97 -3.98 7.86
CA ARG A 52 12.08 -3.32 8.81
C ARG A 52 12.87 -2.27 9.58
N PHE A 53 12.39 -1.04 9.55
CA PHE A 53 12.93 0.09 10.27
C PHE A 53 11.90 0.62 11.27
N GLU A 54 12.36 1.34 12.28
CA GLU A 54 11.53 2.11 13.18
C GLU A 54 11.81 3.59 12.94
N VAL A 55 10.79 4.36 12.58
CA VAL A 55 10.90 5.80 12.32
C VAL A 55 9.87 6.51 13.18
N ALA A 56 10.33 7.38 14.10
CA ALA A 56 9.48 8.08 15.07
C ALA A 56 8.52 7.15 15.83
N GLY A 57 9.01 5.98 16.28
CA GLY A 57 8.24 4.98 17.01
C GLY A 57 7.21 4.21 16.16
N ARG A 58 7.33 4.25 14.83
CA ARG A 58 6.44 3.55 13.90
C ARG A 58 7.22 2.53 13.07
N PRO A 59 6.73 1.28 12.94
CA PRO A 59 7.35 0.28 12.09
C PRO A 59 7.14 0.62 10.62
N VAL A 60 8.22 0.69 9.87
CA VAL A 60 8.25 0.95 8.42
C VAL A 60 8.94 -0.22 7.74
N ASP A 61 8.22 -0.92 6.88
CA ASP A 61 8.78 -1.99 6.04
C ASP A 61 9.22 -1.40 4.69
N VAL A 62 10.53 -1.40 4.46
CA VAL A 62 11.16 -0.98 3.20
C VAL A 62 11.28 -2.19 2.30
N VAL A 63 10.68 -2.10 1.11
CA VAL A 63 10.69 -3.17 0.12
C VAL A 63 11.63 -2.76 -1.02
N ARG A 64 12.73 -3.50 -1.21
CA ARG A 64 13.69 -3.29 -2.29
C ARG A 64 13.56 -4.37 -3.37
N PRO A 65 13.65 -4.01 -4.66
CA PRO A 65 13.79 -5.02 -5.70
C PRO A 65 15.13 -5.74 -5.53
N ARG A 66 15.14 -7.08 -5.61
CA ARG A 66 16.39 -7.85 -5.53
C ARG A 66 17.31 -7.60 -6.72
N ASP A 67 16.73 -7.55 -7.92
CA ASP A 67 17.49 -7.57 -9.16
C ASP A 67 17.62 -6.19 -9.83
N ARG A 68 17.18 -5.11 -9.16
CA ARG A 68 17.22 -3.77 -9.74
C ARG A 68 17.39 -2.69 -8.67
N PRO A 69 18.28 -1.70 -8.91
CA PRO A 69 18.39 -0.56 -8.01
C PRO A 69 17.08 0.25 -7.94
N CYS A 70 16.79 0.75 -6.75
CA CYS A 70 15.66 1.64 -6.48
C CYS A 70 15.78 2.90 -7.36
N VAL A 71 14.77 3.20 -8.16
CA VAL A 71 14.74 4.45 -8.94
C VAL A 71 14.29 5.57 -7.99
N GLY A 72 15.16 6.53 -7.69
CA GLY A 72 14.77 7.80 -7.05
C GLY A 72 15.30 8.09 -5.65
N GLY A 73 16.51 7.65 -5.27
CA GLY A 73 17.18 8.14 -4.05
C GLY A 73 16.48 7.77 -2.74
N VAL A 74 15.56 6.82 -2.77
CA VAL A 74 14.79 6.35 -1.60
C VAL A 74 15.71 5.86 -0.49
N ASP A 75 16.89 5.33 -0.82
CA ASP A 75 17.89 4.91 0.16
C ASP A 75 18.53 6.07 0.94
N ALA A 76 18.63 7.27 0.36
CA ALA A 76 19.08 8.47 1.06
C ALA A 76 17.99 8.99 2.01
N LEU A 77 16.75 9.05 1.52
CA LEU A 77 15.59 9.46 2.32
C LEU A 77 15.37 8.53 3.55
N ILE A 78 15.48 7.21 3.35
CA ILE A 78 15.33 6.25 4.45
C ILE A 78 16.45 6.44 5.48
N ARG A 79 17.68 6.68 5.03
CA ARG A 79 18.82 6.92 5.92
C ARG A 79 18.61 8.19 6.75
N ASP A 80 18.11 9.26 6.13
CA ASP A 80 17.82 10.51 6.85
C ASP A 80 16.71 10.32 7.89
N LEU A 81 15.67 9.55 7.56
CA LEU A 81 14.54 9.27 8.45
C LEU A 81 14.87 8.34 9.62
N THR A 82 15.85 7.44 9.46
CA THR A 82 16.30 6.53 10.54
C THR A 82 17.41 7.14 11.40
N THR A 83 18.06 8.21 10.94
CA THR A 83 19.12 8.93 11.69
C THR A 83 18.58 10.15 12.46
N ALA A 84 17.34 10.57 12.19
CA ALA A 84 16.68 11.64 12.93
C ALA A 84 16.32 11.19 14.37
N PRO A 85 16.69 11.96 15.40
CA PRO A 85 16.49 11.61 16.82
C PRO A 85 15.02 11.63 17.27
#